data_AF-A0A8T5YP64-F1
#
_entry.id   AF-A0A8T5YP64-F1
#
_cell.length_a   1.000
_cell.length_b   1.000
_cell.length_c   1.000
_cell.angle_alpha   90.00
_cell.angle_beta   90.00
_cell.angle_gamma   90.00
#
_symmetry.space_group_name_H-M   'P 1'
#
loop_
_entity.id
_entity.type
_entity.pdbx_description
1 polymer ?
#
loop_
_entity_poly.entity_id
_entity_poly.type
_entity_poly.pdbx_seq_one_letter_code
_entity_poly.pdbx_strand_id
1 'polypeptide(L)'
;MADGSLLCKDVPIGRTGKQLYGADDLPKLKPDKFGEIVVTRSPEQVFHPATLASFEGMSITILHPEDENGNVRLVNPENWKELAVGHLQDVRRGTGEQSDLMLADLIVKDESAIQLIEDGLREVSCGYDAEYEQTEPGKAEQVDITGNHVALVPKGRAGNRCAIGDRDTMANQKKSWWT
;
A
#
# COMPACT_ATOMS: atom_id res chain seq x y z
N MET A 1 -18.17 11.57 -2.11
CA MET A 1 -17.86 12.86 -2.79
C MET A 1 -19.03 13.22 -3.70
N ALA A 2 -19.02 14.36 -4.40
CA ALA A 2 -20.17 14.77 -5.23
C ALA A 2 -20.45 13.78 -6.39
N ASP A 3 -19.42 13.09 -6.86
CA ASP A 3 -19.45 12.04 -7.88
C ASP A 3 -19.77 10.64 -7.32
N GLY A 4 -20.08 10.51 -6.03
CA GLY A 4 -20.32 9.23 -5.37
C GLY A 4 -19.06 8.53 -4.84
N SER A 5 -17.85 9.00 -5.18
CA SER A 5 -16.59 8.38 -4.74
C SER A 5 -16.48 8.31 -3.22
N LEU A 6 -15.85 7.24 -2.72
CA LEU A 6 -15.50 7.06 -1.31
C LEU A 6 -14.12 7.68 -1.05
N LEU A 7 -14.04 8.56 -0.06
CA LEU A 7 -12.76 9.04 0.48
C LEU A 7 -12.48 8.24 1.76
N CYS A 8 -11.29 7.66 1.86
CA CYS A 8 -10.72 7.08 3.07
C CYS A 8 -9.48 7.88 3.44
N LYS A 9 -9.51 8.60 4.57
CA LYS A 9 -8.39 9.45 5.00
C LYS A 9 -7.40 8.72 5.88
N ASP A 10 -6.18 9.22 5.88
CA ASP A 10 -5.12 8.84 6.83
C ASP A 10 -4.86 7.32 6.83
N VAL A 11 -5.03 6.66 5.69
CA VAL A 11 -4.89 5.21 5.57
C VAL A 11 -3.41 4.86 5.65
N PRO A 12 -2.97 4.03 6.60
CA PRO A 12 -1.60 3.55 6.60
C PRO A 12 -1.40 2.57 5.45
N ILE A 13 -0.54 2.94 4.50
CA ILE A 13 -0.24 2.13 3.30
C ILE A 13 1.10 1.39 3.44
N GLY A 14 1.96 1.83 4.34
CA GLY A 14 3.24 1.17 4.61
C GLY A 14 3.77 1.49 6.01
N ARG A 15 4.78 0.74 6.44
CA ARG A 15 5.45 0.97 7.73
C ARG A 15 6.93 0.64 7.70
N THR A 16 7.66 1.23 8.63
CA THR A 16 9.04 0.86 8.94
C THR A 16 9.10 -0.45 9.75
N GLY A 17 10.32 -0.92 9.99
CA GLY A 17 10.59 -2.10 10.79
C GLY A 17 10.80 -3.35 9.93
N LYS A 18 10.40 -4.52 10.41
CA LYS A 18 10.73 -5.79 9.76
C LYS A 18 9.54 -6.39 9.02
N GLN A 19 9.83 -7.03 7.90
CA GLN A 19 8.92 -7.87 7.12
C GLN A 19 9.61 -9.19 6.78
N LEU A 20 8.82 -10.26 6.71
CA LEU A 20 9.30 -11.61 6.41
C LEU A 20 9.04 -11.93 4.94
N TYR A 21 10.04 -12.49 4.27
CA TYR A 21 10.01 -12.89 2.88
C TYR A 21 10.45 -14.35 2.76
N GLY A 22 9.84 -15.09 1.84
CA GLY A 22 10.31 -16.41 1.46
C GLY A 22 11.47 -16.32 0.46
N ALA A 23 12.22 -17.40 0.31
CA ALA A 23 13.27 -17.49 -0.72
C ALA A 23 12.74 -17.23 -2.14
N ASP A 24 11.51 -17.67 -2.43
CA ASP A 24 10.87 -17.47 -3.74
C ASP A 24 10.47 -16.00 -3.99
N ASP A 25 10.23 -15.22 -2.92
CA ASP A 25 9.97 -13.78 -3.07
C ASP A 25 11.25 -13.02 -3.46
N LEU A 26 12.42 -13.48 -3.01
CA LEU A 26 13.72 -12.81 -3.17
C LEU A 26 14.81 -13.80 -3.64
N PRO A 27 14.69 -14.37 -4.85
CA PRO A 27 15.51 -15.52 -5.29
C PRO A 27 17.00 -15.20 -5.45
N LYS A 28 17.39 -13.93 -5.46
CA LYS A 28 18.78 -13.48 -5.54
C LYS A 28 19.49 -13.46 -4.18
N LEU A 29 18.75 -13.55 -3.07
CA LEU A 29 19.30 -13.45 -1.72
C LEU A 29 19.40 -14.82 -1.08
N LYS A 30 20.40 -15.00 -0.20
CA LYS A 30 20.54 -16.24 0.56
C LYS A 30 19.60 -16.24 1.78
N PRO A 31 18.63 -17.16 1.89
CA PRO A 31 17.77 -17.26 3.06
C PRO A 31 18.50 -17.83 4.29
N ASP A 32 17.85 -17.78 5.44
CA ASP A 32 18.30 -18.50 6.63
C ASP A 32 18.08 -20.02 6.51
N LYS A 33 18.35 -20.75 7.60
CA LYS A 33 18.20 -22.21 7.65
C LYS A 33 16.74 -22.69 7.53
N PHE A 34 15.76 -21.80 7.66
CA PHE A 34 14.34 -22.08 7.53
C PHE A 34 13.76 -21.65 6.18
N GLY A 35 14.58 -21.08 5.29
CA GLY A 35 14.12 -20.58 4.00
C GLY A 35 13.54 -19.16 4.05
N GLU A 36 13.79 -18.43 5.14
CA GLU A 36 13.23 -17.11 5.39
C GLU A 36 14.27 -16.00 5.24
N ILE A 37 13.81 -14.80 4.86
CA ILE A 37 14.59 -13.57 4.80
C ILE A 37 13.84 -12.48 5.58
N VAL A 38 14.46 -11.97 6.63
CA VAL A 38 13.96 -10.82 7.38
C VAL A 38 14.46 -9.55 6.72
N VAL A 39 13.56 -8.85 6.06
CA VAL A 39 13.84 -7.56 5.41
C VAL A 39 13.60 -6.43 6.39
N THR A 40 14.61 -5.59 6.57
CA THR A 40 14.53 -4.35 7.34
C THR A 40 14.12 -3.21 6.41
N ARG A 41 13.10 -2.47 6.82
CA ARG A 41 12.58 -1.26 6.18
C ARG A 41 12.91 -0.07 7.06
N SER A 42 14.03 0.58 6.75
CA SER A 42 14.52 1.72 7.52
C SER A 42 13.64 2.96 7.29
N PRO A 43 13.45 3.83 8.31
CA PRO A 43 12.76 5.11 8.14
C PRO A 43 13.34 5.96 7.01
N GLU A 44 14.66 5.89 6.81
CA GLU A 44 15.39 6.62 5.78
C GLU A 44 14.93 6.24 4.37
N GLN A 45 14.63 4.95 4.14
CA GLN A 45 14.16 4.44 2.86
C GLN A 45 12.64 4.60 2.72
N VAL A 46 11.86 4.21 3.73
CA VAL A 46 10.39 4.30 3.66
C VAL A 46 9.90 5.74 3.55
N PHE A 47 10.55 6.68 4.23
CA PHE A 47 10.17 8.09 4.22
C PHE A 47 11.09 8.95 3.36
N HIS A 48 11.89 8.33 2.49
CA HIS A 48 12.69 9.08 1.54
C HIS A 48 11.75 9.97 0.68
N PRO A 49 12.07 11.25 0.44
CA PRO A 49 11.20 12.13 -0.35
C PRO A 49 10.83 11.57 -1.72
N ALA A 50 11.77 10.88 -2.39
CA ALA A 50 11.50 10.23 -3.67
C ALA A 50 10.51 9.05 -3.53
N THR A 51 10.61 8.26 -2.46
CA THR A 51 9.67 7.16 -2.20
C THR A 51 8.27 7.70 -1.92
N LEU A 52 8.11 8.71 -1.06
CA LEU A 52 6.79 9.32 -0.82
C LEU A 52 6.21 9.90 -2.12
N ALA A 53 7.01 10.65 -2.87
CA ALA A 53 6.58 11.24 -4.14
C ALA A 53 6.19 10.18 -5.18
N SER A 54 6.83 9.00 -5.18
CA SER A 54 6.52 7.93 -6.13
C SER A 54 5.15 7.28 -5.90
N PHE A 55 4.59 7.36 -4.70
CA PHE A 55 3.24 6.85 -4.41
C PHE A 55 2.14 7.87 -4.69
N GLU A 56 2.46 9.15 -4.80
CA GLU A 56 1.47 10.20 -5.00
C GLU A 56 0.74 10.02 -6.36
N GLY A 57 -0.59 9.97 -6.32
CA GLY A 57 -1.41 9.74 -7.51
C GLY A 57 -1.39 8.32 -8.06
N MET A 58 -0.71 7.36 -7.42
CA MET A 58 -0.72 5.96 -7.84
C MET A 58 -2.11 5.33 -7.74
N SER A 59 -2.34 4.29 -8.54
CA SER A 59 -3.63 3.61 -8.62
C SER A 59 -3.95 2.79 -7.37
N ILE A 60 -5.24 2.69 -7.06
CA ILE A 60 -5.78 1.66 -6.16
C ILE A 60 -6.23 0.49 -7.02
N THR A 61 -5.98 -0.75 -6.59
CA THR A 61 -6.46 -1.98 -7.26
C THR A 61 -7.26 -2.85 -6.30
N ILE A 62 -8.10 -3.76 -6.81
CA ILE A 62 -8.65 -4.87 -6.04
C ILE A 62 -7.68 -6.05 -6.17
N LEU A 63 -7.14 -6.53 -5.06
CA LEU A 63 -6.02 -7.48 -5.01
C LEU A 63 -4.78 -6.97 -5.77
N HIS A 64 -3.68 -7.71 -5.67
CA HIS A 64 -2.54 -7.46 -6.54
C HIS A 64 -2.87 -7.97 -7.95
N PRO A 65 -2.63 -7.18 -9.01
CA PRO A 65 -2.83 -7.65 -10.37
C PRO A 65 -1.87 -8.82 -10.66
N GLU A 66 -2.36 -9.82 -11.38
CA GLU A 66 -1.57 -10.98 -11.81
C GLU A 66 -1.66 -11.16 -13.33
N ASP A 67 -0.64 -11.76 -13.93
CA ASP A 67 -0.70 -12.24 -15.32
C ASP A 67 -1.43 -13.59 -15.40
N GLU A 68 -1.59 -14.12 -16.62
CA GLU A 68 -2.28 -15.40 -16.86
C GLU A 68 -1.63 -16.61 -16.16
N ASN A 69 -0.38 -16.47 -15.71
CA ASN A 69 0.37 -17.50 -15.00
C ASN A 69 0.37 -17.28 -13.47
N GLY A 70 -0.34 -16.28 -12.97
CA GLY A 70 -0.37 -15.93 -11.55
C GLY A 70 0.84 -15.13 -11.07
N ASN A 71 1.68 -14.60 -11.97
CA ASN A 71 2.78 -13.73 -11.56
C ASN A 71 2.26 -12.33 -11.30
N VAL A 72 2.73 -11.70 -10.22
CA VAL A 72 2.39 -10.31 -9.91
C VAL A 72 2.76 -9.39 -11.07
N ARG A 73 1.80 -8.56 -11.48
CA ARG A 73 1.91 -7.60 -12.58
C ARG A 73 1.77 -6.18 -12.03
N LEU A 74 2.67 -5.29 -12.44
CA LEU A 74 2.59 -3.86 -12.08
C LEU A 74 1.55 -3.12 -12.93
N VAL A 75 0.96 -2.08 -12.35
CA VAL A 75 0.12 -1.11 -13.04
C VAL A 75 1.01 -0.23 -13.92
N ASN A 76 0.60 0.01 -15.16
CA ASN A 76 1.34 0.75 -16.16
C ASN A 76 0.38 1.48 -17.14
N PRO A 77 0.88 2.34 -18.04
CA PRO A 77 0.04 3.10 -18.97
C PRO A 77 -0.85 2.26 -19.90
N GLU A 78 -0.55 0.98 -20.10
CA GLU A 78 -1.32 0.09 -20.97
C GLU A 78 -2.50 -0.57 -20.24
N ASN A 79 -2.37 -0.80 -18.93
CA ASN A 79 -3.37 -1.56 -18.14
C ASN A 79 -4.08 -0.73 -17.06
N TRP A 80 -3.64 0.50 -16.74
CA TRP A 80 -4.19 1.27 -15.62
C TRP A 80 -5.70 1.47 -15.71
N LYS A 81 -6.24 1.66 -16.93
CA LYS A 81 -7.67 1.94 -17.14
C LYS A 81 -8.54 0.75 -16.72
N GLU A 82 -8.02 -0.46 -16.85
CA GLU A 82 -8.71 -1.69 -16.46
C GLU A 82 -8.53 -2.00 -14.97
N LEU A 83 -7.32 -1.79 -14.45
CA LEU A 83 -6.96 -2.22 -13.10
C LEU A 83 -7.32 -1.19 -12.01
N ALA A 84 -7.34 0.10 -12.34
CA ALA A 84 -7.49 1.16 -11.35
C ALA A 84 -8.95 1.32 -10.91
N VAL A 85 -9.17 1.22 -9.60
CA VAL A 85 -10.47 1.47 -8.94
C VAL A 85 -10.52 2.81 -8.19
N GLY A 86 -9.43 3.57 -8.26
CA GLY A 86 -9.24 4.81 -7.52
C GLY A 86 -7.77 5.25 -7.56
N HIS A 87 -7.42 6.23 -6.74
CA HIS A 87 -6.06 6.75 -6.66
C HIS A 87 -5.70 7.25 -5.26
N LEU A 88 -4.39 7.32 -4.99
CA LEU A 88 -3.81 7.87 -3.77
C LEU A 88 -3.66 9.40 -3.86
N GLN A 89 -3.81 10.08 -2.73
CA GLN A 89 -3.43 11.48 -2.54
C GLN A 89 -2.83 11.73 -1.16
N ASP A 90 -2.12 12.85 -1.00
CA ASP A 90 -1.59 13.32 0.29
C ASP A 90 -0.70 12.27 0.99
N VAL A 91 0.22 11.67 0.21
CA VAL A 91 1.17 10.67 0.70
C VAL A 91 2.19 11.33 1.62
N ARG A 92 2.28 10.86 2.86
CA ARG A 92 3.11 11.48 3.90
C ARG A 92 3.49 10.54 5.02
N ARG A 93 4.47 10.95 5.81
CA ARG A 93 4.80 10.28 7.07
C ARG A 93 3.78 10.64 8.16
N GLY A 94 3.34 9.66 8.94
CA GLY A 94 2.54 9.89 10.13
C GLY A 94 3.31 10.60 11.25
N THR A 95 2.61 11.03 12.29
CA THR A 95 3.20 11.69 13.46
C THR A 95 2.79 11.00 14.76
N GLY A 96 3.49 11.28 15.87
CA GLY A 96 3.21 10.66 17.16
C GLY A 96 3.26 9.13 17.11
N GLU A 97 2.19 8.48 17.56
CA GLU A 97 2.02 7.02 17.54
C GLU A 97 1.99 6.40 16.13
N GLN A 98 1.87 7.23 15.09
CA GLN A 98 1.90 6.83 13.68
C GLN A 98 3.22 7.22 13.00
N SER A 99 4.24 7.63 13.76
CA SER A 99 5.53 8.08 13.21
C SER A 99 6.31 6.99 12.47
N ASP A 100 5.92 5.73 12.62
CA ASP A 100 6.45 4.57 11.89
C ASP A 100 5.66 4.24 10.62
N LEU A 101 4.56 4.94 10.34
CA LEU A 101 3.64 4.69 9.22
C LEU A 101 3.79 5.71 8.09
N MET A 102 3.64 5.21 6.86
CA MET A 102 3.35 6.00 5.66
C MET A 102 1.84 6.03 5.47
N LEU A 103 1.27 7.23 5.44
CA LEU A 103 -0.16 7.47 5.31
C LEU A 103 -0.48 8.01 3.91
N ALA A 104 -1.68 7.72 3.41
CA ALA A 104 -2.25 8.33 2.22
C ALA A 104 -3.77 8.44 2.36
N ASP A 105 -4.35 9.39 1.65
CA ASP A 105 -5.78 9.44 1.40
C ASP A 105 -6.10 8.59 0.17
N LEU A 106 -7.06 7.69 0.29
CA LEU A 106 -7.53 6.84 -0.80
C LEU A 106 -8.86 7.38 -1.33
N ILE A 107 -8.88 7.74 -2.61
CA ILE A 107 -10.10 8.10 -3.33
C ILE A 107 -10.52 6.92 -4.17
N VAL A 108 -11.49 6.16 -3.69
CA VAL A 108 -12.04 4.98 -4.36
C VAL A 108 -13.24 5.41 -5.19
N LYS A 109 -13.22 5.10 -6.48
CA LYS A 109 -14.18 5.56 -7.49
C LYS A 109 -15.03 4.43 -8.06
N ASP A 110 -14.52 3.20 -8.02
CA ASP A 110 -15.24 2.03 -8.51
C ASP A 110 -16.28 1.54 -7.50
N GLU A 111 -17.50 1.31 -7.98
CA GLU A 111 -18.63 0.87 -7.15
C GLU A 111 -18.38 -0.50 -6.48
N SER A 112 -17.76 -1.44 -7.21
CA SER A 112 -17.48 -2.77 -6.65
C SER A 112 -16.39 -2.72 -5.58
N ALA A 113 -15.37 -1.89 -5.77
CA ALA A 113 -14.35 -1.67 -4.74
C ALA A 113 -14.93 -1.01 -3.49
N ILE A 114 -15.84 -0.03 -3.65
CA ILE A 114 -16.55 0.59 -2.52
C ILE A 114 -17.35 -0.46 -1.76
N GLN A 115 -18.11 -1.32 -2.45
CA GLN A 115 -18.90 -2.36 -1.80
C GLN A 115 -18.00 -3.36 -1.05
N LEU A 116 -16.91 -3.82 -1.66
CA LEU A 116 -15.94 -4.71 -0.99
C LEU A 116 -15.38 -4.11 0.29
N ILE A 117 -15.05 -2.80 0.24
CA ILE A 117 -14.64 -2.06 1.42
C ILE A 117 -15.78 -2.09 2.43
N GLU A 118 -17.00 -1.67 2.10
CA GLU A 118 -18.14 -1.67 3.03
C GLU A 118 -18.40 -3.05 3.67
N ASP A 119 -18.19 -4.14 2.91
CA ASP A 119 -18.32 -5.53 3.36
C ASP A 119 -17.16 -6.03 4.26
N GLY A 120 -16.11 -5.22 4.46
CA GLY A 120 -15.05 -5.49 5.42
C GLY A 120 -13.66 -5.73 4.82
N LEU A 121 -13.47 -5.56 3.51
CA LEU A 121 -12.14 -5.59 2.89
C LEU A 121 -11.37 -4.30 3.26
N ARG A 122 -10.65 -4.34 4.39
CA ARG A 122 -10.00 -3.15 4.97
C ARG A 122 -8.49 -3.11 4.78
N GLU A 123 -7.79 -4.24 4.78
CA GLU A 123 -6.32 -4.25 4.71
C GLU A 123 -5.81 -3.82 3.32
N VAL A 124 -4.64 -3.18 3.32
CA VAL A 124 -3.99 -2.70 2.09
C VAL A 124 -2.58 -3.23 1.96
N SER A 125 -2.11 -3.34 0.72
CA SER A 125 -0.74 -3.77 0.41
C SER A 125 -0.19 -2.99 -0.78
N CYS A 126 0.96 -2.33 -0.59
CA CYS A 126 1.61 -1.63 -1.70
C CYS A 126 2.25 -2.61 -2.68
N GLY A 127 1.99 -2.39 -3.97
CA GLY A 127 2.85 -2.87 -5.05
C GLY A 127 3.88 -1.79 -5.40
N TYR A 128 5.13 -2.20 -5.56
CA TYR A 128 6.26 -1.30 -5.80
C TYR A 128 7.41 -2.07 -6.44
N ASP A 129 8.35 -1.31 -7.01
CA ASP A 129 9.70 -1.78 -7.31
C ASP A 129 10.64 -1.38 -6.16
N ALA A 130 11.61 -2.21 -5.85
CA ALA A 130 12.60 -1.96 -4.80
C ALA A 130 13.81 -2.89 -4.93
N GLU A 131 14.96 -2.43 -4.47
CA GLU A 131 16.16 -3.24 -4.34
C GLU A 131 16.31 -3.80 -2.92
N TYR A 132 17.04 -4.90 -2.80
CA TYR A 132 17.27 -5.57 -1.52
C TYR A 132 18.75 -5.89 -1.35
N GLU A 133 19.38 -5.25 -0.38
CA GLU A 133 20.79 -5.43 -0.06
C GLU A 133 20.96 -6.48 1.03
N GLN A 134 21.61 -7.60 0.70
CA GLN A 134 21.86 -8.66 1.68
C GLN A 134 22.89 -8.22 2.71
N THR A 135 22.48 -8.16 3.98
CA THR A 135 23.39 -7.85 5.10
C THR A 135 24.03 -9.11 5.67
N GLU A 136 23.30 -10.23 5.70
CA GLU A 136 23.80 -11.57 6.06
C GLU A 136 22.80 -12.65 5.58
N PRO A 137 23.13 -13.96 5.61
CA PRO A 137 22.16 -15.00 5.30
C PRO A 137 20.87 -14.85 6.13
N GLY A 138 19.73 -14.75 5.45
CA GLY A 138 18.42 -14.55 6.07
C GLY A 138 18.10 -13.12 6.50
N LYS A 139 18.93 -12.13 6.18
CA LYS A 139 18.64 -10.71 6.45
C LYS A 139 19.02 -9.80 5.30
N ALA A 140 18.18 -8.82 5.05
CA ALA A 140 18.42 -7.81 4.03
C ALA A 140 17.88 -6.45 4.48
N GLU A 141 18.38 -5.39 3.86
CA GLU A 141 17.79 -4.05 3.90
C GLU A 141 17.08 -3.77 2.58
N GLN A 142 15.88 -3.19 2.66
CA GLN A 142 15.16 -2.72 1.47
C GLN A 142 15.58 -1.29 1.16
N VAL A 143 15.96 -1.04 -0.09
CA VAL A 143 16.41 0.27 -0.57
C VAL A 143 15.74 0.65 -1.90
N ASP A 144 15.81 1.92 -2.28
CA ASP A 144 15.36 2.43 -3.58
C ASP A 144 13.89 2.11 -3.92
N ILE A 145 13.01 2.28 -2.92
CA ILE A 145 11.58 1.98 -3.06
C ILE A 145 10.89 2.98 -4.00
N THR A 146 10.24 2.46 -5.05
CA THR A 146 9.43 3.22 -6.00
C THR A 146 8.01 2.64 -6.07
N GLY A 147 7.03 3.41 -5.58
CA GLY A 147 5.62 3.04 -5.53
C GLY A 147 4.99 2.82 -6.91
N ASN A 148 4.01 1.90 -6.98
CA ASN A 148 3.28 1.61 -8.21
C ASN A 148 1.76 1.57 -8.01
N HIS A 149 1.27 0.91 -6.96
CA HIS A 149 -0.16 0.87 -6.61
C HIS A 149 -0.37 0.51 -5.15
N VAL A 150 -1.59 0.69 -4.66
CA VAL A 150 -2.08 0.11 -3.39
C VAL A 150 -3.23 -0.84 -3.68
N ALA A 151 -3.06 -2.10 -3.31
CA ALA A 151 -4.07 -3.13 -3.45
C ALA A 151 -4.95 -3.22 -2.20
N LEU A 152 -6.27 -3.29 -2.39
CA LEU A 152 -7.22 -3.74 -1.38
C LEU A 152 -7.10 -5.26 -1.26
N VAL A 153 -6.72 -5.77 -0.09
CA VAL A 153 -6.41 -7.19 0.11
C VAL A 153 -7.04 -7.74 1.39
N PRO A 154 -7.34 -9.05 1.46
CA PRO A 154 -7.80 -9.68 2.70
C PRO A 154 -6.72 -9.69 3.79
N LYS A 155 -5.44 -9.71 3.40
CA LYS A 155 -4.29 -9.75 4.31
C LYS A 155 -3.10 -9.03 3.70
N GLY A 156 -2.73 -7.89 4.27
CA GLY A 156 -1.60 -7.07 3.85
C GLY A 156 -0.26 -7.54 4.41
N ARG A 157 0.82 -7.42 3.63
CA ARG A 157 2.19 -7.79 4.06
C ARG A 157 2.71 -6.90 5.21
N ALA A 158 2.25 -5.66 5.27
CA ALA A 158 2.56 -4.73 6.35
C ALA A 158 1.79 -5.03 7.65
N GLY A 159 0.85 -5.98 7.63
CA GLY A 159 0.02 -6.35 8.77
C GLY A 159 -1.19 -5.43 8.95
N ASN A 160 -2.05 -5.79 9.90
CA ASN A 160 -3.37 -5.19 10.10
C ASN A 160 -3.41 -3.68 10.42
N ARG A 161 -2.28 -3.08 10.83
CA ARG A 161 -2.17 -1.62 10.99
C ARG A 161 -2.24 -0.88 9.66
N CYS A 162 -1.89 -1.54 8.56
CA CYS A 162 -2.05 -1.01 7.21
C CYS A 162 -3.42 -1.38 6.67
N ALA A 163 -4.43 -0.65 7.12
CA ALA A 163 -5.82 -0.87 6.78
C ALA A 163 -6.62 0.43 6.76
N ILE A 164 -7.68 0.46 5.96
CA ILE A 164 -8.71 1.49 6.00
C ILE A 164 -9.39 1.44 7.38
N GLY A 165 -9.39 2.56 8.09
CA GLY A 165 -10.04 2.69 9.39
C GLY A 165 -11.56 2.82 9.30
N ASP A 166 -12.24 2.72 10.44
CA ASP A 166 -13.69 2.85 10.51
C ASP A 166 -14.15 4.30 10.20
N ARG A 167 -15.34 4.38 9.60
CA ARG A 167 -15.98 5.61 9.09
C ARG A 167 -16.25 6.67 10.17
N ASP A 168 -16.15 6.32 11.45
CA ASP A 168 -16.52 7.17 12.59
C ASP A 168 -15.56 8.34 12.86
N THR A 169 -14.38 8.38 12.24
CA THR A 169 -13.49 9.56 12.27
C THR A 169 -13.77 10.57 11.15
N MET A 170 -14.70 10.27 10.24
CA MET A 170 -14.90 11.03 8.99
C MET A 170 -16.31 11.59 8.79
N ALA A 171 -17.22 11.37 9.74
CA ALA A 171 -18.55 11.96 9.72
C ALA A 171 -18.60 13.28 10.48
N ASN A 172 -18.10 14.37 9.90
CA ASN A 172 -18.71 15.65 10.22
C ASN A 172 -18.71 16.64 9.05
N GLN A 173 -19.91 17.21 8.85
CA GLN A 173 -20.31 18.23 7.87
C GLN A 173 -20.72 17.76 6.47
N LYS A 174 -21.89 17.08 6.39
CA LYS A 174 -22.83 17.40 5.31
C LYS A 174 -23.19 18.88 5.45
N LYS A 175 -22.54 19.77 4.70
CA LYS A 175 -23.08 21.12 4.47
C LYS A 175 -24.36 20.98 3.66
N SER A 176 -25.49 21.21 4.33
CA SER A 176 -26.79 21.45 3.71
C SER A 176 -26.69 22.76 2.94
N TRP A 177 -26.72 22.69 1.61
CA TRP A 177 -26.87 23.87 0.76
C TRP A 177 -28.36 24.09 0.49
N TRP A 178 -29.01 24.76 1.43
CA TRP A 178 -30.29 25.43 1.23
C TRP A 178 -30.30 26.73 2.04
N THR A 179 -30.17 27.85 1.32
CA THR A 179 -30.74 29.17 1.62
C THR A 179 -30.82 29.93 0.31
#